data_AF-A0A951CC05-F1
#
_entry.id   AF-A0A951CC05-F1
#
_cell.length_a   1.000
_cell.length_b   1.000
_cell.length_c   1.000
_cell.angle_alpha   90.00
_cell.angle_beta   90.00
_cell.angle_gamma   90.00
#
_symmetry.space_group_name_H-M   'P 1'
#
loop_
_entity.id
_entity.type
_entity.pdbx_description
1 polymer ?
#
loop_
_entity_poly.entity_id
_entity_poly.type
_entity_poly.pdbx_seq_one_letter_code
_entity_poly.pdbx_strand_id
1 'polypeptide(L)'
;MHMHTMWSGDATTTPDELIEAVAESGIDVLCITDHGTTNGAVELQDKLGCRVVVGQELRTWAGEIIGLFLSERLPAGIKPEETVARIRDQGGIVYIPHPFDPMRHCMKEDVLAAFLRDGMVDALEGFNAKTSLSHLNARAVSAAEEAGLPIGAGSDAHEPSAIGAAYVEMPDFTDAPSFMASLRQGALVGHHYDRPRVWRSRIVPSTKAT
;
A
#
# COMPACT_ATOMS: atom_id res chain seq x y z
N MET A 1 -3.12 -4.48 1.14
CA MET A 1 -3.38 -3.09 0.72
C MET A 1 -2.11 -2.32 0.29
N HIS A 2 -0.97 -3.00 0.07
CA HIS A 2 0.30 -2.36 -0.25
C HIS A 2 1.16 -3.36 -1.01
N MET A 3 1.47 -3.09 -2.28
CA MET A 3 2.33 -3.91 -3.13
C MET A 3 2.84 -3.14 -4.36
N HIS A 4 3.92 -3.63 -4.95
CA HIS A 4 4.65 -3.01 -6.05
C HIS A 4 4.83 -3.93 -7.26
N THR A 5 4.64 -3.36 -8.43
CA THR A 5 4.86 -3.97 -9.74
C THR A 5 6.12 -3.38 -10.37
N MET A 6 6.54 -3.94 -11.50
CA MET A 6 7.64 -3.38 -12.28
C MET A 6 7.52 -1.89 -12.67
N TRP A 7 6.34 -1.27 -12.54
CA TRP A 7 6.17 0.17 -12.76
C TRP A 7 6.75 1.04 -11.64
N SER A 8 6.97 0.51 -10.44
CA SER A 8 7.61 1.24 -9.34
C SER A 8 9.10 1.51 -9.57
N GLY A 9 9.75 0.69 -10.40
CA GLY A 9 11.19 0.76 -10.68
C GLY A 9 12.09 0.01 -9.69
N ASP A 10 11.55 -0.40 -8.54
CA ASP A 10 12.25 -1.20 -7.51
C ASP A 10 11.64 -2.60 -7.31
N ALA A 11 10.47 -2.86 -7.87
CA ALA A 11 9.91 -4.19 -8.00
C ALA A 11 10.16 -4.75 -9.40
N THR A 12 10.06 -6.07 -9.51
CA THR A 12 10.29 -6.78 -10.78
C THR A 12 9.18 -7.76 -11.11
N THR A 13 8.05 -7.65 -10.41
CA THR A 13 6.83 -8.40 -10.65
C THR A 13 6.27 -7.97 -12.01
N THR A 14 6.32 -8.88 -12.98
CA THR A 14 5.74 -8.68 -14.31
C THR A 14 4.22 -8.91 -14.30
N PRO A 15 3.47 -8.43 -15.32
CA PRO A 15 2.03 -8.68 -15.42
C PRO A 15 1.65 -10.16 -15.35
N ASP A 16 2.38 -11.02 -16.06
CA ASP A 16 2.09 -12.47 -16.10
C ASP A 16 2.33 -13.11 -14.73
N GLU A 17 3.46 -12.79 -14.09
CA GLU A 17 3.74 -13.25 -12.72
C GLU A 17 2.72 -12.72 -11.72
N LEU A 18 2.19 -11.50 -11.91
CA LEU A 18 1.16 -10.95 -11.05
C LEU A 18 -0.17 -11.69 -11.20
N ILE A 19 -0.56 -12.04 -12.42
CA ILE A 19 -1.77 -12.83 -12.70
C ILE A 19 -1.68 -14.19 -11.99
N GLU A 20 -0.54 -14.88 -12.12
CA GLU A 20 -0.29 -16.16 -11.46
C GLU A 20 -0.33 -16.01 -9.93
N ALA A 21 0.38 -15.03 -9.37
CA ALA A 21 0.44 -14.84 -7.92
C ALA A 21 -0.91 -14.45 -7.30
N VAL A 22 -1.74 -13.67 -8.01
CA VAL A 22 -3.12 -13.38 -7.59
C VAL A 22 -3.95 -14.65 -7.55
N ALA A 23 -3.88 -15.48 -8.59
CA ALA A 23 -4.62 -16.75 -8.65
C ALA A 23 -4.18 -17.72 -7.55
N GLU A 24 -2.88 -17.82 -7.27
CA GLU A 24 -2.32 -18.68 -6.23
C GLU A 24 -2.65 -18.20 -4.81
N SER A 25 -2.63 -16.88 -4.58
CA SER A 25 -2.90 -16.30 -3.26
C SER A 25 -4.38 -16.29 -2.88
N GLY A 26 -5.29 -16.32 -3.86
CA GLY A 26 -6.73 -16.24 -3.63
C GLY A 26 -7.19 -14.85 -3.16
N ILE A 27 -6.42 -13.79 -3.43
CA ILE A 27 -6.77 -12.42 -3.07
C ILE A 27 -7.93 -11.90 -3.94
N ASP A 28 -9.03 -11.52 -3.30
CA ASP A 28 -10.21 -10.97 -3.97
C ASP A 28 -10.03 -9.53 -4.48
N VAL A 29 -9.25 -8.73 -3.73
CA VAL A 29 -8.99 -7.32 -4.04
C VAL A 29 -7.52 -6.96 -3.83
N LEU A 30 -6.88 -6.45 -4.86
CA LEU A 30 -5.47 -6.04 -4.85
C LEU A 30 -5.34 -4.51 -4.91
N CYS A 31 -4.64 -3.92 -3.93
CA CYS A 31 -4.23 -2.52 -4.01
C CYS A 31 -2.84 -2.46 -4.61
N ILE A 32 -2.72 -1.95 -5.83
CA ILE A 32 -1.44 -1.73 -6.50
C ILE A 32 -0.99 -0.31 -6.19
N THR A 33 0.15 -0.16 -5.52
CA THR A 33 0.62 1.10 -4.92
C THR A 33 2.04 1.41 -5.36
N ASP A 34 2.30 1.36 -6.66
CA ASP A 34 3.63 1.62 -7.22
C ASP A 34 4.19 2.98 -6.77
N HIS A 35 5.51 3.04 -6.60
CA HIS A 35 6.17 4.28 -6.21
C HIS A 35 6.01 5.36 -7.30
N GLY A 36 5.37 6.47 -6.93
CA GLY A 36 5.32 7.66 -7.77
C GLY A 36 4.50 7.53 -9.06
N THR A 37 3.74 6.45 -9.26
CA THR A 37 2.91 6.21 -10.45
C THR A 37 1.67 5.39 -10.14
N THR A 38 0.62 5.55 -10.94
CA THR A 38 -0.60 4.70 -10.92
C THR A 38 -0.67 3.77 -12.14
N ASN A 39 0.33 3.82 -13.03
CA ASN A 39 0.29 3.14 -14.33
C ASN A 39 0.08 1.63 -14.20
N GLY A 40 0.80 0.96 -13.30
CA GLY A 40 0.66 -0.48 -13.09
C GLY A 40 -0.77 -0.83 -12.67
N ALA A 41 -1.35 -0.07 -11.75
CA ALA A 41 -2.73 -0.26 -11.33
C ALA A 41 -3.74 -0.07 -12.47
N VAL A 42 -3.63 1.04 -13.21
CA VAL A 42 -4.55 1.39 -14.32
C VAL A 42 -4.43 0.40 -15.48
N GLU A 43 -3.23 -0.04 -15.82
CA GLU A 43 -3.00 -0.97 -16.95
C GLU A 43 -3.39 -2.42 -16.63
N LEU A 44 -3.45 -2.79 -15.34
CA LEU A 44 -3.70 -4.17 -14.89
C LEU A 44 -5.10 -4.39 -14.33
N GLN A 45 -5.86 -3.34 -13.99
CA GLN A 45 -7.17 -3.47 -13.35
C GLN A 45 -8.16 -4.37 -14.10
N ASP A 46 -8.12 -4.38 -15.43
CA ASP A 46 -9.01 -5.20 -16.28
C ASP A 46 -8.38 -6.53 -16.73
N LYS A 47 -7.16 -6.83 -16.27
CA LYS A 47 -6.38 -8.02 -16.66
C LYS A 47 -6.24 -9.04 -15.54
N LEU A 48 -6.40 -8.62 -14.29
CA LEU A 48 -6.27 -9.50 -13.13
C LEU A 48 -7.58 -10.23 -12.87
N GLY A 49 -7.48 -11.44 -12.29
CA GLY A 49 -8.63 -12.23 -11.86
C GLY A 49 -9.29 -11.72 -10.57
N CYS A 50 -8.92 -10.52 -10.10
CA CYS A 50 -9.38 -9.90 -8.87
C CYS A 50 -9.67 -8.42 -9.10
N ARG A 51 -10.39 -7.77 -8.17
CA ARG A 51 -10.64 -6.33 -8.25
C ARG A 51 -9.35 -5.58 -7.94
N VAL A 52 -9.06 -4.51 -8.68
CA VAL A 52 -7.93 -3.63 -8.38
C VAL A 52 -8.40 -2.32 -7.77
N VAL A 53 -7.76 -1.92 -6.66
CA VAL A 53 -7.84 -0.56 -6.14
C VAL A 53 -6.62 0.19 -6.65
N VAL A 54 -6.87 1.24 -7.44
CA VAL A 54 -5.81 2.12 -7.95
C VAL A 54 -5.23 2.92 -6.80
N GLY A 55 -3.94 2.72 -6.55
CA GLY A 55 -3.21 3.48 -5.55
C GLY A 55 -1.84 3.92 -6.05
N GLN A 56 -1.19 4.73 -5.22
CA GLN A 56 0.15 5.24 -5.46
C GLN A 56 0.84 5.40 -4.12
N GLU A 57 2.06 4.90 -3.99
CA GLU A 57 2.92 5.26 -2.86
C GLU A 57 3.73 6.51 -3.20
N LEU A 58 3.52 7.56 -2.43
CA LEU A 58 4.14 8.86 -2.59
C LEU A 58 5.25 9.06 -1.58
N ARG A 59 6.46 9.27 -2.09
CA ARG A 59 7.58 9.71 -1.28
C ARG A 59 7.55 11.22 -1.07
N THR A 60 7.54 11.65 0.19
CA THR A 60 7.63 13.05 0.60
C THR A 60 8.93 13.30 1.39
N TRP A 61 9.17 14.56 1.78
CA TRP A 61 10.29 14.87 2.68
C TRP A 61 10.09 14.31 4.10
N ALA A 62 8.85 14.00 4.47
CA ALA A 62 8.49 13.49 5.78
C ALA A 62 8.42 11.96 5.83
N GLY A 63 8.45 11.27 4.70
CA GLY A 63 8.24 9.83 4.59
C GLY A 63 7.21 9.47 3.53
N GLU A 64 6.79 8.22 3.50
CA GLU A 64 5.83 7.70 2.53
C GLU A 64 4.37 7.86 2.95
N ILE A 65 3.51 8.09 1.96
CA ILE A 65 2.06 8.20 2.08
C ILE A 65 1.47 7.42 0.91
N ILE A 66 0.52 6.54 1.16
CA ILE A 66 -0.25 5.87 0.11
C ILE A 66 -1.58 6.58 -0.07
N GLY A 67 -1.87 6.92 -1.32
CA GLY A 67 -3.23 7.27 -1.74
C GLY A 67 -3.90 6.04 -2.36
N LEU A 68 -5.10 5.69 -1.90
CA LEU A 68 -5.95 4.66 -2.52
C LEU A 68 -7.17 5.28 -3.18
N PHE A 69 -7.77 4.57 -4.14
CA PHE A 69 -8.91 5.02 -4.95
C PHE A 69 -8.59 6.29 -5.76
N LEU A 70 -7.39 6.36 -6.32
CA LEU A 70 -6.97 7.49 -7.14
C LEU A 70 -7.52 7.40 -8.56
N SER A 71 -8.01 8.51 -9.09
CA SER A 71 -8.38 8.66 -10.50
C SER A 71 -7.23 9.17 -11.35
N GLU A 72 -6.31 9.92 -10.75
CA GLU A 72 -5.15 10.52 -11.43
C GLU A 72 -3.88 10.38 -10.57
N ARG A 73 -2.75 10.23 -11.25
CA ARG A 73 -1.43 10.21 -10.62
C ARG A 73 -1.14 11.55 -9.94
N LEU A 74 -0.63 11.49 -8.70
CA LEU A 74 -0.10 12.66 -8.01
C LEU A 74 1.37 12.92 -8.38
N PRO A 75 1.79 14.18 -8.53
CA PRO A 75 3.17 14.52 -8.87
C PRO A 75 4.15 14.24 -7.71
N ALA A 76 5.39 13.93 -8.05
CA ALA A 76 6.46 13.76 -7.06
C ALA A 76 6.93 15.11 -6.49
N GLY A 77 7.50 15.08 -5.28
CA GLY A 77 8.16 16.24 -4.66
C GLY A 77 7.22 17.30 -4.06
N ILE A 78 5.93 17.02 -3.97
CA ILE A 78 4.96 17.87 -3.26
C ILE A 78 5.06 17.69 -1.73
N LYS A 79 4.50 18.66 -1.00
CA LYS A 79 4.50 18.66 0.47
C LYS A 79 3.56 17.56 1.01
N PRO A 80 3.84 16.95 2.17
CA PRO A 80 2.96 15.97 2.82
C PRO A 80 1.50 16.42 2.92
N GLU A 81 1.25 17.65 3.34
CA GLU A 81 -0.10 18.20 3.52
C GLU A 81 -0.80 18.39 2.17
N GLU A 82 -0.05 18.79 1.15
CA GLU A 82 -0.54 18.89 -0.22
C GLU A 82 -0.85 17.51 -0.82
N THR A 83 -0.06 16.49 -0.48
CA THR A 83 -0.33 15.09 -0.84
C THR A 83 -1.67 14.65 -0.27
N VAL A 84 -1.90 14.88 1.03
CA VAL A 84 -3.17 14.56 1.72
C VAL A 84 -4.34 15.28 1.06
N ALA A 85 -4.21 16.58 0.80
CA ALA A 85 -5.26 17.38 0.16
C ALA A 85 -5.62 16.83 -1.24
N ARG A 86 -4.61 16.54 -2.07
CA ARG A 86 -4.83 16.00 -3.42
C ARG A 86 -5.42 14.60 -3.45
N ILE A 87 -5.06 13.74 -2.50
CA ILE A 87 -5.71 12.42 -2.36
C ILE A 87 -7.20 12.62 -2.06
N ARG A 88 -7.52 13.51 -1.12
CA ARG A 88 -8.90 13.79 -0.71
C ARG A 88 -9.72 14.50 -1.79
N ASP A 89 -9.11 15.38 -2.58
CA ASP A 89 -9.77 16.02 -3.72
C ASP A 89 -10.25 15.02 -4.78
N GLN A 90 -9.60 13.86 -4.86
CA GLN A 90 -10.03 12.75 -5.72
C GLN A 90 -11.04 11.81 -5.04
N GLY A 91 -11.43 12.07 -3.79
CA GLY A 91 -12.24 11.16 -2.97
C GLY A 91 -11.48 9.92 -2.50
N GLY A 92 -10.15 9.95 -2.57
CA GLY A 92 -9.27 8.87 -2.17
C GLY A 92 -9.08 8.76 -0.66
N ILE A 93 -8.34 7.71 -0.25
CA ILE A 93 -8.04 7.39 1.14
C ILE A 93 -6.56 7.63 1.40
N VAL A 94 -6.26 8.31 2.51
CA VAL A 94 -4.90 8.52 3.00
C VAL A 94 -4.51 7.39 3.95
N TYR A 95 -3.60 6.54 3.48
CA TYR A 95 -3.07 5.39 4.19
C TYR A 95 -1.57 5.60 4.49
N ILE A 96 -1.14 5.44 5.73
CA ILE A 96 0.29 5.56 6.08
C ILE A 96 0.92 4.16 6.15
N PRO A 97 1.83 3.81 5.21
CA PRO A 97 2.53 2.54 5.22
C PRO A 97 3.59 2.49 6.33
N HIS A 98 3.82 1.30 6.89
CA HIS A 98 4.89 0.97 7.85
C HIS A 98 5.33 2.16 8.73
N PRO A 99 4.43 2.76 9.53
CA PRO A 99 4.61 4.11 10.10
C PRO A 99 5.79 4.23 11.08
N PHE A 100 6.29 3.10 11.59
CA PHE A 100 7.35 3.05 12.59
C PHE A 100 8.56 2.20 12.17
N ASP A 101 8.66 1.75 10.92
CA ASP A 101 9.80 0.95 10.46
C ASP A 101 10.95 1.82 9.91
N PRO A 102 12.06 2.00 10.66
CA PRO A 102 13.18 2.82 10.21
C PRO A 102 13.99 2.19 9.06
N MET A 103 13.77 0.91 8.75
CA MET A 103 14.36 0.24 7.59
C MET A 103 13.55 0.52 6.31
N ARG A 104 12.44 1.22 6.42
CA ARG A 104 11.60 1.73 5.32
C ARG A 104 11.59 3.26 5.37
N HIS A 105 11.00 3.94 4.38
CA HIS A 105 10.87 5.40 4.41
C HIS A 105 9.64 5.82 5.23
N CYS A 106 9.57 5.33 6.47
CA CYS A 106 8.48 5.64 7.39
C CYS A 106 8.32 7.14 7.63
N MET A 107 7.11 7.54 7.98
CA MET A 107 6.83 8.94 8.30
C MET A 107 7.60 9.37 9.56
N LYS A 108 8.18 10.57 9.54
CA LYS A 108 8.79 11.19 10.73
C LYS A 108 7.75 11.29 11.84
N GLU A 109 8.13 10.90 13.04
CA GLU A 109 7.17 10.74 14.14
C GLU A 109 6.46 12.04 14.55
N ASP A 110 7.15 13.19 14.48
CA ASP A 110 6.57 14.50 14.75
C ASP A 110 5.51 14.89 13.71
N VAL A 111 5.77 14.58 12.44
CA VAL A 111 4.81 14.79 11.34
C VAL A 111 3.64 13.82 11.47
N LEU A 112 3.89 12.54 11.75
CA LEU A 112 2.84 11.54 11.96
C LEU A 112 1.92 11.95 13.12
N ALA A 113 2.49 12.37 14.25
CA ALA A 113 1.71 12.83 15.40
C ALA A 113 0.86 14.07 15.07
N ALA A 114 1.39 15.00 14.26
CA ALA A 114 0.61 16.14 13.77
C ALA A 114 -0.52 15.71 12.84
N PHE A 115 -0.24 14.80 11.91
CA PHE A 115 -1.21 14.28 10.94
C PHE A 115 -2.36 13.52 11.61
N LEU A 116 -2.06 12.70 12.62
CA LEU A 116 -3.07 12.01 13.43
C LEU A 116 -3.94 13.01 14.21
N ARG A 117 -3.32 13.99 14.87
CA ARG A 117 -4.02 15.03 15.64
C ARG A 117 -4.92 15.92 14.76
N ASP A 118 -4.47 16.24 13.56
CA ASP A 118 -5.16 17.15 12.64
C ASP A 118 -6.14 16.39 11.71
N GLY A 119 -6.32 15.09 11.91
CA GLY A 119 -7.27 14.28 11.13
C GLY A 119 -6.90 14.15 9.65
N MET A 120 -5.60 14.11 9.34
CA MET A 120 -5.06 13.99 7.99
C MET A 120 -4.86 12.54 7.53
N VAL A 121 -5.04 11.57 8.43
CA VAL A 121 -4.87 10.13 8.14
C VAL A 121 -6.19 9.42 8.28
N ASP A 122 -6.50 8.57 7.31
CA ASP A 122 -7.74 7.79 7.31
C ASP A 122 -7.49 6.36 7.83
N ALA A 123 -6.31 5.78 7.56
CA ALA A 123 -5.91 4.46 8.06
C ALA A 123 -4.38 4.33 8.23
N LEU A 124 -3.95 3.46 9.15
CA LEU A 124 -2.53 3.10 9.33
C LEU A 124 -2.27 1.65 8.91
N GLU A 125 -1.09 1.38 8.39
CA GLU A 125 -0.62 0.01 8.20
C GLU A 125 -0.25 -0.62 9.54
N GLY A 126 -1.18 -1.41 10.09
CA GLY A 126 -0.97 -2.13 11.35
C GLY A 126 -0.10 -3.38 11.19
N PHE A 127 -0.04 -3.94 9.98
CA PHE A 127 0.83 -5.08 9.69
C PHE A 127 1.44 -4.98 8.29
N ASN A 128 2.74 -4.71 8.24
CA ASN A 128 3.53 -4.85 7.03
C ASN A 128 4.35 -6.15 7.10
N ALA A 129 4.28 -7.00 6.06
CA ALA A 129 4.97 -8.29 6.03
C ALA A 129 6.49 -8.15 6.02
N LYS A 130 7.02 -7.05 5.49
CA LYS A 130 8.44 -6.76 5.41
C LYS A 130 9.04 -6.19 6.69
N THR A 131 8.22 -5.81 7.67
CA THR A 131 8.69 -5.31 8.97
C THR A 131 9.27 -6.45 9.80
N SER A 132 10.60 -6.49 9.96
CA SER A 132 11.28 -7.59 10.67
C SER A 132 11.05 -7.62 12.17
N LEU A 133 10.82 -6.45 12.78
CA LEU A 133 10.64 -6.33 14.22
C LEU A 133 9.16 -6.19 14.55
N SER A 134 8.54 -7.27 15.05
CA SER A 134 7.09 -7.34 15.30
C SER A 134 6.56 -6.22 16.20
N HIS A 135 7.37 -5.67 17.10
CA HIS A 135 6.98 -4.56 17.97
C HIS A 135 6.67 -3.27 17.20
N LEU A 136 7.20 -3.09 15.99
CA LEU A 136 6.92 -1.92 15.14
C LEU A 136 5.52 -1.99 14.54
N ASN A 137 5.09 -3.19 14.10
CA ASN A 137 3.70 -3.45 13.72
C ASN A 137 2.76 -3.29 14.94
N ALA A 138 3.14 -3.83 16.11
CA ALA A 138 2.35 -3.65 17.34
C ALA A 138 2.18 -2.17 17.72
N ARG A 139 3.24 -1.36 17.56
CA ARG A 139 3.20 0.08 17.78
C ARG A 139 2.26 0.78 16.78
N ALA A 140 2.23 0.34 15.52
CA ALA A 140 1.29 0.85 14.51
C ALA A 140 -0.16 0.59 14.89
N VAL A 141 -0.47 -0.61 15.39
CA VAL A 141 -1.80 -0.95 15.90
C VAL A 141 -2.19 -0.06 17.09
N SER A 142 -1.33 0.07 18.11
CA SER A 142 -1.64 0.93 19.27
C SER A 142 -1.85 2.39 18.89
N ALA A 143 -1.05 2.94 17.97
CA ALA A 143 -1.22 4.31 17.50
C ALA A 143 -2.54 4.51 16.73
N ALA A 144 -2.98 3.52 15.95
CA ALA A 144 -4.26 3.56 15.26
C ALA A 144 -5.44 3.50 16.24
N GLU A 145 -5.36 2.64 17.26
CA GLU A 145 -6.36 2.53 18.33
C GLU A 145 -6.49 3.85 19.11
N GLU A 146 -5.37 4.46 19.51
CA GLU A 146 -5.34 5.76 20.19
C GLU A 146 -5.98 6.88 19.35
N ALA A 147 -5.78 6.83 18.02
CA ALA A 147 -6.35 7.80 17.07
C ALA A 147 -7.79 7.46 16.62
N GLY A 148 -8.35 6.30 16.99
CA GLY A 148 -9.67 5.85 16.53
C GLY A 148 -9.73 5.49 15.03
N LEU A 149 -8.58 5.17 14.43
CA LEU A 149 -8.44 4.85 13.01
C LEU A 149 -8.48 3.33 12.77
N PRO A 150 -9.05 2.87 11.64
CA PRO A 150 -8.90 1.49 11.22
C PRO A 150 -7.45 1.17 10.83
N ILE A 151 -7.12 -0.12 10.89
CA ILE A 151 -5.81 -0.67 10.54
C ILE A 151 -5.90 -1.46 9.24
N GLY A 152 -4.90 -1.28 8.37
CA GLY A 152 -4.68 -2.09 7.18
C GLY A 152 -3.51 -3.06 7.35
N ALA A 153 -3.37 -3.96 6.38
CA ALA A 153 -2.21 -4.82 6.22
C ALA A 153 -1.73 -4.85 4.77
N GLY A 154 -0.42 -5.00 4.61
CA GLY A 154 0.28 -4.92 3.34
C GLY A 154 1.41 -5.92 3.27
N SER A 155 1.51 -6.62 2.13
CA SER A 155 2.67 -7.47 1.88
C SER A 155 3.90 -6.64 1.54
N ASP A 156 3.73 -5.40 1.03
CA ASP A 156 4.81 -4.56 0.50
C ASP A 156 5.61 -5.40 -0.53
N ALA A 157 4.87 -6.21 -1.30
CA ALA A 157 5.46 -7.19 -2.19
C ALA A 157 6.18 -6.47 -3.33
N HIS A 158 7.48 -6.73 -3.48
CA HIS A 158 8.30 -6.29 -4.63
C HIS A 158 8.67 -7.46 -5.56
N GLU A 159 8.18 -8.65 -5.20
CA GLU A 159 8.30 -9.86 -5.98
C GLU A 159 7.02 -10.70 -5.86
N PRO A 160 6.73 -11.57 -6.85
CA PRO A 160 5.47 -12.31 -6.91
C PRO A 160 5.22 -13.18 -5.66
N SER A 161 6.27 -13.82 -5.13
CA SER A 161 6.17 -14.75 -4.00
C SER A 161 5.84 -14.11 -2.65
N ALA A 162 5.89 -12.77 -2.55
CA ALA A 162 5.47 -12.03 -1.37
C ALA A 162 3.98 -11.65 -1.41
N ILE A 163 3.30 -11.80 -2.56
CA ILE A 163 1.88 -11.48 -2.68
C ILE A 163 1.07 -12.45 -1.82
N GLY A 164 0.17 -11.90 -1.01
CA GLY A 164 -0.59 -12.67 -0.02
C GLY A 164 0.14 -12.93 1.31
N ALA A 165 1.39 -12.48 1.48
CA ALA A 165 2.10 -12.62 2.77
C ALA A 165 1.43 -11.86 3.93
N ALA A 166 0.74 -10.76 3.61
CA ALA A 166 -0.15 -10.06 4.52
C ALA A 166 -1.31 -9.40 3.78
N TYR A 167 -2.49 -9.45 4.38
CA TYR A 167 -3.75 -8.94 3.84
C TYR A 167 -4.75 -8.66 4.96
N VAL A 168 -5.89 -8.08 4.60
CA VAL A 168 -7.01 -7.85 5.51
C VAL A 168 -8.18 -8.71 5.08
N GLU A 169 -8.74 -9.50 5.99
CA GLU A 169 -10.05 -10.13 5.79
C GLU A 169 -11.13 -9.16 6.25
N MET A 170 -12.04 -8.79 5.37
CA MET A 170 -13.11 -7.83 5.68
C MET A 170 -14.31 -8.02 4.76
N PRO A 171 -15.50 -7.48 5.10
CA PRO A 171 -16.65 -7.51 4.19
C PRO A 171 -16.34 -6.83 2.84
N ASP A 172 -17.00 -7.30 1.78
CA ASP A 172 -16.87 -6.68 0.44
C ASP A 172 -17.32 -5.21 0.45
N PHE A 173 -16.84 -4.45 -0.52
CA PHE A 173 -17.06 -3.02 -0.68
C PHE A 173 -17.16 -2.66 -2.16
N THR A 174 -17.60 -1.46 -2.50
CA THR A 174 -17.72 -1.01 -3.90
C THR A 174 -17.05 0.31 -4.20
N ASP A 175 -16.70 1.08 -3.16
CA ASP A 175 -16.13 2.42 -3.25
C ASP A 175 -15.29 2.74 -2.01
N ALA A 176 -14.63 3.91 -1.99
CA ALA A 176 -13.80 4.33 -0.86
C ALA A 176 -14.56 4.44 0.48
N PRO A 177 -15.79 5.01 0.54
CA PRO A 177 -16.56 5.03 1.79
C PRO A 177 -16.91 3.65 2.34
N SER A 178 -17.42 2.74 1.49
CA SER A 178 -17.73 1.36 1.90
C SER A 178 -16.47 0.57 2.25
N PHE A 179 -15.35 0.81 1.56
CA PHE A 179 -14.05 0.26 1.92
C PHE A 179 -13.66 0.64 3.35
N MET A 180 -13.78 1.92 3.72
CA MET A 180 -13.48 2.38 5.08
C MET A 180 -14.42 1.76 6.13
N ALA A 181 -15.69 1.57 5.80
CA ALA A 181 -16.64 0.91 6.68
C ALA A 181 -16.33 -0.59 6.88
N SER A 182 -15.89 -1.28 5.82
CA SER A 182 -15.43 -2.67 5.88
C SER A 182 -14.10 -2.81 6.61
N LEU A 183 -13.15 -1.90 6.38
CA LEU A 183 -11.83 -1.92 7.01
C LEU A 183 -11.92 -1.80 8.53
N ARG A 184 -12.89 -1.03 9.05
CA ARG A 184 -13.16 -0.95 10.50
C ARG A 184 -13.60 -2.26 11.13
N GLN A 185 -14.06 -3.22 10.34
CA GLN A 185 -14.45 -4.56 10.75
C GLN A 185 -13.41 -5.62 10.34
N GLY A 186 -12.30 -5.18 9.75
CA GLY A 186 -11.29 -6.05 9.17
C GLY A 186 -10.39 -6.72 10.20
N ALA A 187 -9.95 -7.93 9.88
CA ALA A 187 -8.93 -8.66 10.63
C ALA A 187 -7.62 -8.69 9.83
N LEU A 188 -6.52 -8.33 10.47
CA LEU A 188 -5.19 -8.41 9.86
C LEU A 188 -4.73 -9.87 9.84
N VAL A 189 -4.35 -10.36 8.67
CA VAL A 189 -3.81 -11.72 8.49
C VAL A 189 -2.46 -11.61 7.79
N GLY A 190 -1.46 -12.32 8.30
CA GLY A 190 -0.16 -12.34 7.65
C GLY A 190 0.97 -12.92 8.49
N HIS A 191 2.16 -12.93 7.89
CA HIS A 191 3.41 -13.33 8.52
C HIS A 191 4.55 -12.47 7.99
N HIS A 192 5.67 -12.45 8.71
CA HIS A 192 6.87 -11.77 8.22
C HIS A 192 7.42 -12.46 6.96
N TYR A 193 7.67 -11.67 5.92
CA TYR A 193 8.25 -12.09 4.66
C TYR A 193 9.24 -11.03 4.16
N ASP A 194 10.53 -11.30 4.34
CA ASP A 194 11.63 -10.53 3.76
C ASP A 194 12.77 -11.49 3.39
N ARG A 195 12.44 -12.44 2.48
CA ARG A 195 13.42 -13.44 2.05
C ARG A 195 14.39 -12.81 1.06
N PRO A 196 15.70 -13.11 1.16
CA PRO A 196 16.65 -12.70 0.14
C PRO A 196 16.20 -13.19 -1.21
N ARG A 197 16.08 -12.27 -2.16
CA ARG A 197 15.67 -12.62 -3.51
C ARG A 197 16.70 -13.53 -4.15
N VAL A 198 16.25 -14.70 -4.60
CA VAL A 198 17.11 -15.61 -5.37
C VAL A 198 17.33 -15.03 -6.76
N TRP A 199 18.57 -14.65 -7.06
CA TRP A 199 18.93 -14.11 -8.37
C TRP A 199 18.70 -15.16 -9.47
N ARG A 200 18.03 -14.73 -10.53
CA ARG A 200 17.84 -15.48 -11.78
C ARG A 200 17.88 -14.48 -12.93
N SER A 201 18.31 -14.90 -14.11
CA SER A 201 18.15 -14.08 -15.32
C SER A 201 16.66 -13.90 -15.61
N ARG A 202 16.23 -12.66 -15.88
CA ARG A 202 14.83 -12.32 -16.15
C ARG A 202 14.77 -11.23 -17.22
N ILE A 203 13.72 -11.23 -18.01
CA ILE A 203 13.39 -10.13 -18.92
C ILE A 203 12.24 -9.36 -18.26
N VAL A 204 12.54 -8.19 -17.71
CA VAL A 204 11.52 -7.25 -17.25
C VAL A 204 11.21 -6.32 -18.43
N PRO A 205 9.96 -6.30 -18.95
CA PRO A 205 9.59 -5.38 -20.01
C PRO A 205 9.92 -3.92 -19.68
N SER A 206 10.12 -3.08 -20.68
CA SER A 206 10.15 -1.64 -20.44
C SER A 206 8.73 -1.19 -20.09
N THR A 207 8.58 -0.43 -19.02
CA THR A 207 7.35 0.34 -18.77
C THR A 207 7.43 1.65 -19.58
N LYS A 208 6.29 2.20 -19.97
CA LYS A 208 6.25 3.53 -20.57
C LYS A 208 6.24 4.56 -19.44
N ALA A 209 7.15 5.53 -19.49
CA ALA A 209 7.03 6.72 -18.67
C ALA A 209 5.93 7.60 -19.28
N THR A 210 4.85 7.81 -18.53
CA THR A 210 3.81 8.81 -18.84
C THR A 210 3.80 9.90 -17.78
#